data_AF-C9ZQS8-F1
#
_entry.id   AF-C9ZQS8-F1
#
_cell.length_a   1.000
_cell.length_b   1.000
_cell.length_c   1.000
_cell.angle_alpha   90.00
_cell.angle_beta   90.00
_cell.angle_gamma   90.00
#
_symmetry.space_group_name_H-M   'P 1'
#
loop_
_entity.id
_entity.type
_entity.pdbx_description
1 polymer ?
#
loop_
_entity_poly.entity_id
_entity_poly.type
_entity_poly.pdbx_seq_one_letter_code
_entity_poly.pdbx_strand_id
1 'polypeptide(L)'
;MRKQLNMQEEGDASTARTHRRLNDLRMQPLSSLPMTIFMMWMVGNDVSIFSIVFVGMAVTNPLQSMLGAAKVFEEFNEEAEKDPHVRSAVGHSKLIYIACCFAALAVALIKLNWMGLMPVNAMDWLDSTPPQYKEQSMGTFFS
;
A
#
# COMPACT_ATOMS: atom_id res chain seq x y z
N MET A 1 39.75 17.14 -28.45
CA MET A 1 39.56 15.74 -28.01
C MET A 1 39.28 15.62 -26.51
N ARG A 2 40.16 16.07 -25.61
CA ARG A 2 39.95 15.98 -24.14
C ARG A 2 38.66 16.64 -23.61
N LYS A 3 38.23 17.76 -24.22
CA LYS A 3 36.99 18.45 -23.81
C LYS A 3 35.73 17.62 -24.10
N GLN A 4 35.71 16.84 -25.18
CA GLN A 4 34.59 15.95 -25.52
C GLN A 4 34.53 14.75 -24.56
N LEU A 5 35.70 14.24 -24.15
CA LEU A 5 35.82 13.15 -23.16
C LEU A 5 35.27 13.58 -21.79
N ASN A 6 35.67 14.74 -21.29
CA ASN A 6 35.16 15.23 -19.99
C ASN A 6 33.65 15.49 -20.03
N MET A 7 33.12 16.03 -21.14
CA MET A 7 31.68 16.29 -21.31
C MET A 7 30.86 14.99 -21.29
N GLN A 8 31.44 13.91 -21.81
CA GLN A 8 30.81 12.59 -21.86
C GLN A 8 30.90 11.88 -20.50
N GLU A 9 32.04 11.99 -19.81
CA GLU A 9 32.20 11.51 -18.42
C GLU A 9 31.22 12.17 -17.45
N GLU A 10 30.97 13.48 -17.58
CA GLU A 10 30.00 14.19 -16.74
C GLU A 10 28.55 13.73 -17.00
N GLY A 11 28.22 13.46 -18.27
CA GLY A 11 26.93 12.90 -18.66
C GLY A 11 26.70 11.50 -18.09
N ASP A 12 27.66 10.59 -18.29
CA ASP A 12 27.59 9.20 -17.81
C ASP A 12 27.58 9.13 -16.26
N ALA A 13 28.30 10.03 -15.59
CA ALA A 13 28.25 10.15 -14.14
C ALA A 13 26.91 10.66 -13.63
N SER A 14 26.22 11.52 -14.39
CA SER A 14 24.90 12.05 -14.02
C SER A 14 23.81 10.98 -14.12
N THR A 15 23.77 10.23 -15.21
CA THR A 15 22.79 9.16 -15.44
C THR A 15 22.92 8.07 -14.38
N ALA A 16 24.15 7.66 -14.05
CA ALA A 16 24.42 6.68 -13.00
C ALA A 16 23.89 7.12 -11.62
N ARG A 17 23.93 8.43 -11.29
CA ARG A 17 23.37 8.97 -10.05
C ARG A 17 21.84 8.91 -10.06
N THR A 18 21.22 9.28 -11.17
CA THR A 18 19.77 9.21 -11.36
C THR A 18 19.26 7.78 -11.24
N HIS A 19 19.96 6.80 -11.83
CA HIS A 19 19.62 5.37 -11.68
C HIS A 19 19.63 4.89 -10.22
N ARG A 20 20.59 5.35 -9.41
CA ARG A 20 20.63 5.02 -7.97
C ARG A 20 19.45 5.64 -7.22
N ARG A 21 19.18 6.93 -7.46
CA ARG A 21 18.02 7.63 -6.86
C ARG A 21 16.70 6.96 -7.21
N LEU A 22 16.50 6.60 -8.48
CA LEU A 22 15.33 5.85 -8.94
C LEU A 22 15.21 4.51 -8.23
N ASN A 23 16.33 3.81 -8.01
CA ASN A 23 16.34 2.54 -7.32
C ASN A 23 15.94 2.67 -5.86
N ASP A 24 16.39 3.71 -5.18
CA ASP A 24 16.05 3.92 -3.77
C ASP A 24 14.57 4.33 -3.63
N LEU A 25 14.09 5.16 -4.56
CA LEU A 25 12.72 5.65 -4.58
C LEU A 25 11.70 4.56 -4.91
N ARG A 26 11.99 3.65 -5.86
CA ARG A 26 11.08 2.53 -6.16
C ARG A 26 10.90 1.58 -4.98
N MET A 27 11.89 1.47 -4.09
CA MET A 27 11.84 0.60 -2.91
C MET A 27 11.29 1.30 -1.66
N GLN A 28 11.01 2.59 -1.74
CA GLN A 28 10.45 3.37 -0.64
C GLN A 28 9.17 2.77 -0.01
N PRO A 29 8.13 2.36 -0.77
CA PRO A 29 6.94 1.75 -0.16
C PRO A 29 7.23 0.36 0.42
N LEU A 30 8.26 -0.33 -0.07
CA LEU A 30 8.66 -1.65 0.38
C LEU A 30 9.44 -1.59 1.70
N SER A 31 10.20 -0.53 1.97
CA SER A 31 11.00 -0.43 3.19
C SER A 31 10.15 -0.26 4.47
N SER A 32 8.97 0.35 4.37
CA SER A 32 8.01 0.49 5.48
C SER A 32 7.13 -0.75 5.71
N LEU A 33 7.07 -1.65 4.73
CA LEU A 33 6.20 -2.83 4.79
C LEU A 33 6.57 -3.81 5.92
N PRO A 34 7.85 -4.19 6.13
CA PRO A 34 8.24 -5.11 7.19
C PRO A 34 7.79 -4.66 8.58
N MET A 35 7.92 -3.36 8.86
CA MET A 35 7.47 -2.78 10.12
C MET A 35 5.95 -2.88 10.27
N THR A 36 5.22 -2.55 9.21
CA THR A 36 3.75 -2.62 9.18
C THR A 36 3.26 -4.05 9.39
N ILE A 37 3.87 -5.02 8.72
CA ILE A 37 3.56 -6.45 8.85
C ILE A 37 3.85 -6.95 10.26
N PHE A 38 5.01 -6.60 10.82
CA PHE A 38 5.39 -6.99 12.17
C PHE A 38 4.40 -6.45 13.20
N MET A 39 4.00 -5.20 13.05
CA MET A 39 3.03 -4.59 13.94
C MET A 39 1.64 -5.22 13.78
N MET A 40 1.19 -5.51 12.55
CA MET A 40 -0.06 -6.26 12.31
C MET A 40 -0.05 -7.66 12.92
N TRP A 41 1.11 -8.30 12.94
CA TRP A 41 1.28 -9.60 13.59
C TRP A 41 1.17 -9.47 15.11
N MET A 42 1.81 -8.46 15.70
CA MET A 42 1.78 -8.20 17.15
C MET A 42 0.39 -7.80 17.66
N VAL A 43 -0.33 -6.97 16.90
CA VAL A 43 -1.69 -6.50 17.24
C VAL A 43 -2.69 -7.66 17.37
N GLY A 44 -2.40 -8.83 16.82
CA GLY A 44 -3.25 -10.01 16.96
C GLY A 44 -4.60 -9.85 16.25
N ASN A 45 -5.55 -10.76 16.54
CA ASN A 45 -6.87 -10.74 15.92
C ASN A 45 -7.95 -10.10 16.81
N ASP A 46 -7.57 -9.58 17.98
CA ASP A 46 -8.49 -8.91 18.90
C ASP A 46 -8.84 -7.51 18.38
N VAL A 47 -10.15 -7.28 18.22
CA VAL A 47 -10.69 -6.02 17.69
C VAL A 47 -10.82 -5.01 18.83
N SER A 48 -9.92 -4.02 18.85
CA SER A 48 -9.98 -2.84 19.71
C SER A 48 -10.06 -1.57 18.85
N ILE A 49 -10.65 -0.49 19.37
CA ILE A 49 -10.70 0.83 18.68
C ILE A 49 -9.32 1.24 18.16
N PHE A 50 -8.26 1.00 18.94
CA PHE A 50 -6.88 1.34 18.57
C PHE A 50 -6.41 0.55 17.34
N SER A 51 -6.80 -0.72 17.26
CA SER A 51 -6.46 -1.62 16.16
C SER A 51 -7.13 -1.19 14.86
N ILE A 52 -8.39 -0.76 14.93
CA ILE A 52 -9.16 -0.28 13.77
C ILE A 52 -8.50 0.95 13.14
N VAL A 53 -8.11 1.93 13.95
CA VAL A 53 -7.45 3.15 13.46
C VAL A 53 -6.11 2.81 12.80
N PHE A 54 -5.31 1.96 13.45
CA PHE A 54 -4.01 1.55 12.92
C PHE A 54 -4.14 0.83 11.57
N VAL A 55 -5.04 -0.15 11.47
CA VAL A 55 -5.24 -0.90 10.22
C VAL A 55 -5.86 0.01 9.15
N GLY A 56 -6.72 0.96 9.54
CA GLY A 56 -7.21 2.01 8.65
C GLY A 56 -6.06 2.81 8.02
N MET A 57 -5.10 3.27 8.82
CA MET A 57 -3.90 3.94 8.32
C MET A 57 -3.04 3.03 7.43
N ALA A 58 -2.91 1.75 7.80
CA ALA A 58 -2.19 0.75 7.00
C ALA A 58 -2.80 0.55 5.60
N VAL A 59 -4.10 0.79 5.43
CA VAL A 59 -4.77 0.80 4.11
C VAL A 59 -4.65 2.16 3.41
N THR A 60 -4.83 3.28 4.13
CA THR A 60 -4.82 4.60 3.49
C THR A 60 -3.43 5.06 3.08
N ASN A 61 -2.38 4.66 3.77
CA ASN A 61 -0.99 5.02 3.45
C ASN A 61 -0.53 4.52 2.07
N PRO A 62 -0.72 3.24 1.70
CA PRO A 62 -0.43 2.77 0.35
C PRO A 62 -1.35 3.41 -0.69
N LEU A 63 -2.62 3.68 -0.37
CA LEU A 63 -3.52 4.41 -1.29
C LEU A 63 -3.02 5.82 -1.60
N GLN A 64 -2.61 6.58 -0.57
CA GLN A 64 -2.05 7.92 -0.76
C GLN A 64 -0.74 7.86 -1.55
N SER A 65 0.12 6.87 -1.29
CA SER A 65 1.34 6.63 -2.06
C SER A 65 1.05 6.36 -3.54
N MET A 66 0.02 5.57 -3.84
CA MET A 66 -0.40 5.31 -5.24
C MET A 66 -0.91 6.56 -5.94
N LEU A 67 -1.78 7.33 -5.27
CA LEU A 67 -2.33 8.57 -5.84
C LEU A 67 -1.25 9.66 -5.99
N GLY A 68 -0.26 9.69 -5.08
CA GLY A 68 0.87 10.61 -5.10
C GLY A 68 2.02 10.20 -6.03
N ALA A 69 1.99 8.99 -6.60
CA ALA A 69 3.10 8.46 -7.40
C ALA A 69 3.45 9.38 -8.59
N ALA A 70 2.45 9.98 -9.25
CA ALA A 70 2.69 10.90 -10.36
C ALA A 70 3.60 12.08 -9.98
N LYS A 71 3.38 12.65 -8.78
CA LYS A 71 4.15 13.77 -8.23
C LYS A 71 5.57 13.35 -7.82
N VAL A 72 5.71 12.16 -7.23
CA VAL A 72 7.02 11.63 -6.79
C VAL A 72 7.97 11.45 -7.98
N PHE A 73 7.45 11.08 -9.15
CA PHE A 73 8.25 10.89 -10.35
C PHE A 73 8.33 12.12 -11.26
N GLU A 74 7.66 13.21 -10.91
CA GLU A 74 7.65 14.44 -11.70
C GLU A 74 9.04 15.09 -11.77
N GLU A 75 9.78 15.05 -10.65
CA GLU A 75 11.17 15.53 -10.56
C GLU A 75 12.12 14.85 -11.57
N PHE A 76 11.84 13.60 -11.94
CA PHE A 76 12.67 12.85 -12.88
C PHE A 76 12.22 12.98 -14.33
N ASN A 77 11.08 13.65 -14.61
CA ASN A 77 10.60 13.83 -15.97
C ASN A 77 11.50 14.79 -16.78
N GLU A 78 12.02 15.86 -16.16
CA GLU A 78 12.95 16.79 -16.83
C GLU A 78 14.27 16.10 -17.21
N GLU A 79 14.75 15.19 -16.36
CA GLU A 79 15.96 14.40 -16.61
C GLU A 79 15.71 13.28 -17.64
N ALA A 80 14.49 12.74 -17.66
CA ALA A 80 14.03 11.79 -18.67
C ALA A 80 13.83 12.39 -20.07
N GLU A 81 13.61 13.71 -20.18
CA GLU A 81 13.49 14.39 -21.48
C GLU A 81 14.84 14.58 -22.15
N LYS A 82 15.90 14.77 -21.36
CA LYS A 82 17.28 14.96 -21.84
C LYS A 82 17.94 13.67 -22.32
N ASP A 83 17.58 12.53 -21.71
CA ASP A 83 18.18 11.23 -22.04
C ASP A 83 17.12 10.11 -22.21
N PRO A 84 17.03 9.49 -23.40
CA PRO A 84 16.14 8.35 -23.66
C PRO A 84 16.33 7.16 -22.71
N HIS A 85 17.57 6.91 -22.25
CA HIS A 85 17.85 5.79 -21.34
C HIS A 85 17.21 6.01 -19.97
N VAL A 86 17.27 7.23 -19.44
CA VAL A 86 16.65 7.62 -18.17
C VAL A 86 15.13 7.51 -18.25
N ARG A 87 14.52 7.91 -19.39
CA ARG A 87 13.07 7.77 -19.60
C ARG A 87 12.58 6.34 -19.45
N SER A 88 13.30 5.38 -20.02
CA SER A 88 12.95 3.96 -19.91
C SER A 88 13.06 3.46 -18.47
N ALA A 89 14.06 3.94 -17.72
CA ALA A 89 14.28 3.57 -16.32
C ALA A 89 13.19 4.13 -15.40
N VAL A 90 12.76 5.39 -15.60
CA VAL A 90 11.65 6.00 -14.85
C VAL A 90 10.36 5.19 -15.04
N GLY A 91 10.07 4.76 -16.28
CA GLY A 91 8.90 3.92 -16.58
C GLY A 91 8.90 2.60 -15.80
N HIS A 92 10.03 1.88 -15.79
CA HIS A 92 10.17 0.64 -15.03
C HIS A 92 10.07 0.88 -13.51
N SER A 93 10.69 1.94 -13.00
CA SER A 93 10.64 2.28 -11.57
C SER A 93 9.23 2.65 -11.11
N LYS A 94 8.43 3.35 -11.94
CA LYS A 94 7.01 3.62 -11.68
C LYS A 94 6.19 2.33 -11.51
N LEU A 95 6.39 1.36 -12.39
CA LEU A 95 5.68 0.07 -12.32
C LEU A 95 6.04 -0.70 -11.06
N ILE A 96 7.34 -0.76 -10.70
CA ILE A 96 7.79 -1.43 -9.47
C ILE A 96 7.21 -0.74 -8.23
N TYR A 97 7.22 0.59 -8.18
CA TYR A 97 6.64 1.35 -7.08
C TYR A 97 5.16 1.03 -6.87
N ILE A 98 4.37 1.05 -7.96
CA ILE A 98 2.93 0.73 -7.91
C ILE A 98 2.72 -0.72 -7.48
N ALA A 99 3.51 -1.68 -7.98
CA ALA A 99 3.43 -3.08 -7.58
C ALA A 99 3.71 -3.27 -6.08
N CYS A 100 4.70 -2.58 -5.53
CA CYS A 100 4.98 -2.59 -4.09
C CYS A 100 3.83 -1.98 -3.28
N CYS A 101 3.22 -0.88 -3.74
CA CYS A 101 2.03 -0.32 -3.09
C CYS A 101 0.83 -1.28 -3.13
N PHE A 102 0.60 -1.99 -4.24
CA PHE A 102 -0.43 -3.01 -4.32
C PHE A 102 -0.18 -4.17 -3.37
N ALA A 103 1.07 -4.63 -3.24
CA ALA A 103 1.43 -5.65 -2.27
C ALA A 103 1.13 -5.20 -0.83
N ALA A 104 1.48 -3.94 -0.49
CA ALA A 104 1.17 -3.36 0.82
C ALA A 104 -0.34 -3.29 1.08
N LEU A 105 -1.10 -2.83 0.10
CA LEU A 105 -2.56 -2.75 0.16
C LEU A 105 -3.19 -4.14 0.35
N ALA A 106 -2.74 -5.14 -0.41
CA ALA A 106 -3.26 -6.50 -0.35
C ALA A 106 -3.08 -7.11 1.04
N VAL A 107 -1.91 -6.93 1.65
CA VAL A 107 -1.64 -7.39 3.02
C VAL A 107 -2.60 -6.73 4.02
N ALA A 108 -2.78 -5.42 3.92
CA ALA A 108 -3.70 -4.69 4.80
C ALA A 108 -5.16 -5.14 4.63
N LEU A 109 -5.61 -5.39 3.39
CA LEU A 109 -6.96 -5.89 3.09
C LEU A 109 -7.19 -7.31 3.63
N ILE A 110 -6.21 -8.20 3.50
CA ILE A 110 -6.30 -9.57 4.07
C ILE A 110 -6.52 -9.51 5.58
N LYS A 111 -5.85 -8.61 6.27
CA LYS A 111 -6.04 -8.45 7.71
C LYS A 111 -7.37 -7.80 8.07
N LEU A 112 -7.82 -6.81 7.30
CA LEU A 112 -9.16 -6.24 7.48
C LEU A 112 -10.24 -7.33 7.39
N ASN A 113 -10.06 -8.27 6.45
CA ASN A 113 -10.91 -9.43 6.29
C ASN A 113 -10.86 -10.34 7.53
N TRP A 114 -9.66 -10.65 8.03
CA TRP A 114 -9.48 -11.47 9.24
C TRP A 114 -10.03 -10.83 10.52
N MET A 115 -10.13 -9.51 10.58
CA MET A 115 -10.72 -8.77 11.69
C MET A 115 -12.24 -8.58 11.55
N GLY A 116 -12.83 -8.95 10.41
CA GLY A 116 -14.27 -8.78 10.16
C GLY A 116 -14.72 -7.32 10.10
N LEU A 117 -13.81 -6.39 9.79
CA LEU A 117 -14.06 -4.94 9.78
C LEU A 117 -14.50 -4.40 8.41
N MET A 118 -14.37 -5.19 7.35
CA MET A 118 -14.94 -4.81 6.05
C MET A 118 -16.45 -4.98 6.10
N PRO A 119 -17.23 -4.05 5.51
CA PRO A 119 -18.68 -4.15 5.38
C PRO A 119 -19.08 -5.22 4.33
N VAL A 120 -18.64 -6.45 4.56
CA VAL A 120 -18.87 -7.62 3.69
C VAL A 120 -19.63 -8.71 4.43
N ASN A 121 -19.77 -8.62 5.75
CA ASN A 121 -20.54 -9.60 6.51
C ASN A 121 -22.03 -9.28 6.36
N ALA A 122 -22.87 -10.31 6.19
CA ALA A 122 -24.31 -10.15 6.09
C ALA A 122 -24.93 -9.38 7.29
N MET A 123 -24.26 -9.41 8.45
CA MET A 123 -24.63 -8.66 9.64
C MET A 123 -24.45 -7.14 9.48
N ASP A 124 -23.53 -6.68 8.63
CA ASP A 124 -23.32 -5.25 8.32
C ASP A 124 -24.46 -4.68 7.45
N TRP A 125 -25.22 -5.58 6.80
CA TRP A 125 -26.35 -5.29 5.93
C TRP A 125 -27.69 -5.73 6.51
N LEU A 126 -27.68 -6.34 7.71
CA LEU A 126 -28.91 -6.64 8.41
C LEU A 126 -29.52 -5.31 8.84
N ASP A 127 -30.64 -4.98 8.22
CA ASP A 127 -31.45 -3.85 8.60
C ASP A 127 -31.78 -3.95 10.10
N SER A 128 -31.95 -2.81 10.77
CA SER A 128 -32.16 -2.65 12.22
C SER A 128 -33.43 -3.34 12.78
N THR A 129 -33.98 -4.35 12.10
CA THR A 129 -35.00 -5.23 12.64
C THR A 129 -34.35 -6.14 13.69
N PRO A 130 -34.71 -6.02 14.99
CA PRO A 130 -34.25 -6.99 15.97
C PRO A 130 -34.71 -8.40 15.53
N PRO A 131 -33.90 -9.44 15.74
CA PRO A 131 -34.31 -10.80 15.40
C PRO A 131 -35.63 -11.12 16.10
N GLN A 132 -36.60 -11.69 15.38
CA GLN A 132 -37.84 -12.16 16.02
C GLN A 132 -37.47 -13.21 17.07
N TYR A 133 -37.58 -12.85 18.35
CA TYR A 133 -37.50 -13.80 19.45
C TYR A 133 -38.68 -14.77 19.33
N LYS A 134 -38.44 -15.97 18.79
CA LYS A 134 -39.37 -17.09 18.95
C LYS A 134 -39.25 -17.57 20.39
N GLU A 135 -40.12 -17.09 21.26
CA GLU A 135 -40.31 -17.71 22.58
C GLU A 135 -40.90 -19.12 22.38
N GLN A 136 -40.03 -20.13 22.34
CA GLN A 136 -40.47 -21.52 22.43
C GLN A 136 -40.68 -21.86 23.90
N SER A 137 -41.85 -21.51 24.43
CA SER A 137 -42.28 -22.02 25.74
C SER A 137 -42.72 -23.48 25.58
N MET A 138 -41.83 -24.43 25.87
CA MET A 138 -42.23 -25.83 26.03
C MET A 138 -42.87 -26.01 27.42
N GLY A 139 -44.17 -25.73 27.50
CA GLY A 139 -44.95 -25.99 28.71
C GLY A 139 -45.22 -27.49 28.84
N THR A 140 -44.55 -28.19 29.74
CA THR A 140 -44.94 -29.55 30.14
C THR A 140 -46.03 -29.44 31.21
N PHE A 141 -47.30 -29.62 30.83
CA PHE A 141 -48.37 -29.87 31.80
C PHE A 141 -48.37 -31.36 32.15
N PHE A 142 -47.90 -31.71 33.34
CA PHE A 142 -48.18 -33.01 33.94
C PHE A 142 -49.55 -32.92 34.62
N SER A 143 -50.50 -33.72 34.12
CA SER A 143 -51.80 -34.00 34.75
C SER A 143 -51.72 -35.26 35.60
#